data_AF-A0A7S2C819-F1
#
_entry.id   AF-A0A7S2C819-F1
#
_cell.length_a   1.000
_cell.length_b   1.000
_cell.length_c   1.000
_cell.angle_alpha   90.00
_cell.angle_beta   90.00
_cell.angle_gamma   90.00
#
_symmetry.space_group_name_H-M   'P 1'
#
loop_
_entity.id
_entity.type
_entity.pdbx_description
1 polymer ?
#
loop_
_entity_poly.entity_id
_entity_poly.type
_entity_poly.pdbx_seq_one_letter_code
_entity_poly.pdbx_strand_id
1 'polypeptide(L)'
;KVGVRGQDHLARPRRGARVLCPVMASSSSNQPKAQKVHTSALCWIPPEAQQPAIQALRQQHDKQIQRWPPHVNILYPFVPVDQFEAAAFCLSEALRSIAAFPATLGRMQAFRHSKKSMTAWLEPAAAEGGWQVLFEACRVAF
;
A
#
# COMPACT_ATOMS: atom_id res chain seq x y z
N LYS A 1 -24.76 -37.89 13.35
CA LYS A 1 -25.52 -37.77 12.07
C LYS A 1 -26.60 -36.73 12.27
N VAL A 2 -26.27 -35.44 12.08
CA VAL A 2 -27.23 -34.33 11.97
C VAL A 2 -26.63 -33.41 10.92
N GLY A 3 -27.30 -33.28 9.79
CA GLY A 3 -26.93 -32.38 8.71
C GLY A 3 -27.84 -31.17 8.73
N VAL A 4 -27.26 -30.00 8.46
CA VAL A 4 -27.99 -28.83 7.99
C VAL A 4 -27.17 -28.24 6.85
N ARG A 5 -27.73 -28.33 5.63
CA ARG A 5 -27.27 -27.61 4.45
C ARG A 5 -27.77 -26.17 4.57
N GLY A 6 -26.86 -25.23 4.76
CA GLY A 6 -27.09 -23.81 4.51
C GLY A 6 -26.33 -23.43 3.24
N GLN A 7 -27.03 -23.38 2.12
CA GLN A 7 -26.54 -22.72 0.91
C GLN A 7 -26.89 -21.24 1.06
N ASP A 8 -25.94 -20.43 1.51
CA ASP A 8 -26.09 -18.98 1.48
C ASP A 8 -25.29 -18.40 0.33
N HIS A 9 -26.01 -17.68 -0.52
CA HIS A 9 -25.55 -17.03 -1.72
C HIS A 9 -24.35 -16.11 -1.45
N LEU A 10 -23.24 -16.35 -2.16
CA LEU A 10 -22.17 -15.35 -2.31
C LEU A 10 -22.78 -14.07 -2.91
N ALA A 11 -23.03 -13.08 -2.06
CA ALA A 11 -23.27 -11.72 -2.48
C ALA A 11 -21.99 -11.20 -3.14
N ARG A 12 -22.04 -11.03 -4.47
CA ARG A 12 -20.99 -10.31 -5.22
C ARG A 12 -20.85 -8.90 -4.65
N PRO A 13 -19.63 -8.41 -4.38
CA PRO A 13 -19.46 -7.01 -4.00
C PRO A 13 -19.97 -6.13 -5.15
N ARG A 14 -20.88 -5.21 -4.82
CA ARG A 14 -21.35 -4.17 -5.73
C ARG A 14 -20.12 -3.39 -6.19
N ARG A 15 -19.97 -3.21 -7.51
CA ARG A 15 -18.96 -2.34 -8.13
C ARG A 15 -18.97 -1.00 -7.39
N GLY A 16 -17.90 -0.73 -6.65
CA GLY A 16 -17.72 0.50 -5.90
C GLY A 16 -17.85 1.69 -6.83
N ALA A 17 -18.60 2.69 -6.37
CA ALA A 17 -18.66 4.00 -7.03
C ALA A 17 -17.22 4.51 -7.22
N ARG A 18 -16.90 4.91 -8.45
CA ARG A 18 -15.60 5.49 -8.78
C ARG A 18 -15.47 6.79 -8.00
N VAL A 19 -14.62 6.80 -6.98
CA VAL A 19 -14.28 8.01 -6.22
C VAL A 19 -13.61 8.96 -7.22
N LEU A 20 -14.29 10.06 -7.54
CA LEU A 20 -13.74 11.12 -8.35
C LEU A 20 -12.93 12.04 -7.43
N CYS A 21 -11.62 11.88 -7.52
CA CYS A 21 -10.64 12.80 -6.97
C CYS A 21 -10.93 14.27 -7.37
N PRO A 22 -10.71 15.27 -6.49
CA PRO A 22 -10.85 16.68 -6.86
C PRO A 22 -9.77 17.18 -7.82
N VAL A 23 -8.74 16.38 -8.09
CA VAL A 23 -7.90 16.58 -9.30
C VAL A 23 -8.72 16.49 -10.59
N MET A 24 -9.97 16.01 -10.53
CA MET A 24 -10.89 15.76 -11.64
C MET A 24 -12.16 16.62 -11.57
N ALA A 25 -12.04 17.93 -11.40
CA ALA A 25 -13.13 18.85 -11.74
C ALA A 25 -12.99 19.29 -13.21
N SER A 26 -13.30 18.40 -14.16
CA SER A 26 -13.73 18.78 -15.51
C SER A 26 -14.26 17.58 -16.29
N SER A 27 -15.56 17.61 -16.54
CA SER A 27 -16.29 16.72 -17.45
C SER A 27 -15.84 16.99 -18.89
N SER A 28 -14.83 16.27 -19.34
CA SER A 28 -14.52 16.03 -20.76
C SER A 28 -13.57 14.84 -20.85
N SER A 29 -13.80 13.96 -21.82
CA SER A 29 -13.23 12.62 -21.97
C SER A 29 -11.73 12.57 -22.33
N ASN A 30 -10.90 13.43 -21.75
CA ASN A 30 -9.44 13.41 -21.91
C ASN A 30 -8.74 13.88 -20.62
N GLN A 31 -8.85 13.08 -19.55
CA GLN A 31 -8.13 13.33 -18.30
C GLN A 31 -6.67 12.89 -18.48
N PRO A 32 -5.67 13.77 -18.29
CA PRO A 32 -4.27 13.35 -18.28
C PRO A 32 -4.07 12.39 -17.12
N LYS A 33 -3.56 11.19 -17.40
CA LYS A 33 -3.11 10.27 -16.35
C LYS A 33 -2.09 11.02 -15.48
N ALA A 34 -2.32 11.06 -14.17
CA ALA A 34 -1.40 11.67 -13.23
C ALA A 34 0.02 11.14 -13.50
N GLN A 35 0.94 12.05 -13.81
CA GLN A 35 2.32 11.69 -14.14
C GLN A 35 2.97 11.06 -12.90
N LYS A 36 3.37 9.80 -12.98
CA LYS A 36 4.08 9.14 -11.87
C LYS A 36 5.57 9.51 -11.92
N VAL A 37 6.17 9.75 -10.75
CA VAL A 37 7.58 10.09 -10.59
C VAL A 37 8.28 9.09 -9.68
N HIS A 38 9.55 8.79 -9.98
CA HIS A 38 10.37 7.87 -9.20
C HIS A 38 10.93 8.47 -7.91
N THR A 39 10.65 9.74 -7.64
CA THR A 39 11.08 10.50 -6.46
C THR A 39 10.05 10.47 -5.32
N SER A 40 8.88 9.87 -5.53
CA SER A 40 7.83 9.73 -4.52
C SER A 40 7.24 8.31 -4.51
N ALA A 41 6.65 7.96 -3.37
CA ALA A 41 5.99 6.68 -3.12
C ALA A 41 4.83 6.89 -2.13
N LEU A 42 3.81 6.04 -2.19
CA LEU A 42 2.84 5.86 -1.11
C LEU A 42 3.28 4.67 -0.27
N CYS A 43 3.49 4.88 1.03
CA CYS A 43 4.04 3.87 1.93
C CYS A 43 3.28 3.81 3.25
N TRP A 44 3.27 2.62 3.86
CA TRP A 44 2.98 2.47 5.28
C TRP A 44 4.28 2.54 6.08
N ILE A 45 4.27 3.31 7.17
CA ILE A 45 5.40 3.44 8.09
C ILE A 45 5.02 2.76 9.41
N PRO A 46 5.85 1.82 9.94
CA PRO A 46 5.58 1.19 11.21
C PRO A 46 5.63 2.21 12.36
N PRO A 47 4.88 1.97 13.46
CA PRO A 47 4.92 2.83 14.64
C PRO A 47 6.34 3.08 15.13
N GLU A 48 6.61 4.29 15.62
CA GLU A 48 7.97 4.73 16.01
C GLU A 48 8.66 3.77 16.99
N ALA A 49 7.91 3.20 17.93
CA ALA A 49 8.43 2.24 18.91
C ALA A 49 9.04 0.97 18.28
N GLN A 50 8.62 0.59 17.07
CA GLN A 50 9.11 -0.60 16.36
C GLN A 50 10.28 -0.28 15.42
N GLN A 51 10.45 1.00 15.04
CA GLN A 51 11.45 1.41 14.06
C GLN A 51 12.90 1.13 14.48
N PRO A 52 13.32 1.30 15.76
CA PRO A 52 14.70 1.01 16.17
C PRO A 52 15.12 -0.44 15.90
N ALA A 53 14.24 -1.41 16.19
CA ALA A 53 14.53 -2.82 15.95
C ALA A 53 14.68 -3.12 14.45
N ILE A 54 13.83 -2.54 13.61
CA ILE A 54 13.92 -2.68 12.16
C ILE A 54 15.17 -1.97 11.62
N GLN A 55 15.52 -0.80 12.17
CA GLN A 55 16.72 -0.08 11.79
C GLN A 55 18.00 -0.84 12.16
N ALA A 56 18.07 -1.50 13.31
CA ALA A 56 19.20 -2.34 13.68
C ALA A 56 19.44 -3.47 12.65
N LEU A 57 18.38 -4.08 12.12
CA LEU A 57 18.49 -5.05 11.02
C LEU A 57 18.96 -4.39 9.72
N ARG A 58 18.38 -3.22 9.38
CA ARG A 58 18.76 -2.48 8.17
C ARG A 58 20.22 -2.03 8.19
N GLN A 59 20.82 -1.73 9.35
CA GLN A 59 22.23 -1.33 9.45
C GLN A 59 23.19 -2.37 8.85
N GLN A 60 22.80 -3.64 8.91
CA GLN A 60 23.63 -4.76 8.43
C GLN A 60 23.44 -5.04 6.93
N HIS A 61 22.35 -4.57 6.33
CA HIS A 61 21.90 -5.05 5.02
C HIS A 61 21.50 -3.96 4.02
N ASP A 62 21.13 -2.77 4.49
CA ASP A 62 20.57 -1.69 3.68
C ASP A 62 21.52 -0.48 3.58
N LYS A 63 22.10 -0.31 2.40
CA LYS A 63 22.97 0.84 2.08
C LYS A 63 22.24 2.18 2.12
N GLN A 64 20.91 2.19 2.02
CA GLN A 64 20.08 3.38 2.01
C GLN A 64 19.42 3.66 3.36
N ILE A 65 19.93 3.09 4.46
CA ILE A 65 19.35 3.21 5.79
C ILE A 65 19.07 4.66 6.23
N GLN A 66 19.93 5.60 5.85
CA GLN A 66 19.81 7.02 6.22
C GLN A 66 18.81 7.80 5.36
N ARG A 67 18.39 7.24 4.22
CA ARG A 67 17.58 7.96 3.24
C ARG A 67 16.08 7.92 3.57
N TRP A 68 15.62 6.79 4.12
CA TRP A 68 14.20 6.56 4.37
C TRP A 68 14.00 5.86 5.71
N PRO A 69 12.93 6.20 6.46
CA PRO A 69 12.52 5.38 7.59
C PRO A 69 12.15 3.98 7.12
N PRO A 70 12.12 2.97 8.02
CA PRO A 70 11.53 1.68 7.69
C PRO A 70 10.12 1.86 7.12
N HIS A 71 9.80 1.18 6.02
CA HIS A 71 8.50 1.34 5.35
C HIS A 71 8.13 0.11 4.54
N VAL A 72 6.84 0.00 4.23
CA VAL A 72 6.28 -0.92 3.24
C VAL A 72 5.73 -0.07 2.11
N ASN A 73 6.24 -0.26 0.89
CA ASN A 73 5.70 0.41 -0.30
C ASN A 73 4.31 -0.13 -0.61
N ILE A 74 3.33 0.76 -0.72
CA ILE A 74 1.99 0.45 -1.21
C ILE A 74 1.92 0.76 -2.70
N LEU A 75 2.31 1.96 -3.12
CA LEU A 75 2.41 2.33 -4.54
C LEU A 75 3.76 3.00 -4.83
N TYR A 76 4.43 2.52 -5.88
CA TYR A 76 5.64 3.12 -6.44
C TYR A 76 5.72 2.82 -7.95
N PRO A 77 6.05 3.81 -8.80
CA PRO A 77 6.18 5.25 -8.52
C PRO A 77 4.85 5.90 -8.14
N PHE A 78 4.89 7.10 -7.56
CA PHE A 78 3.69 7.82 -7.10
C PHE A 78 3.59 9.24 -7.70
N VAL A 79 2.63 10.06 -7.25
CA VAL A 79 2.42 11.41 -7.79
C VAL A 79 3.52 12.39 -7.36
N PRO A 80 3.78 13.49 -8.07
CA PRO A 80 4.74 14.50 -7.65
C PRO A 80 4.29 15.21 -6.36
N VAL A 81 5.24 15.86 -5.69
CA VAL A 81 5.03 16.45 -4.34
C VAL A 81 3.94 17.53 -4.32
N ASP A 82 3.83 18.31 -5.39
CA ASP A 82 2.79 19.35 -5.54
C ASP A 82 1.36 18.79 -5.59
N GLN A 83 1.20 17.48 -5.82
CA GLN A 83 -0.09 16.78 -5.85
C GLN A 83 -0.39 16.03 -4.56
N PHE A 84 0.45 16.11 -3.52
CA PHE A 84 0.26 15.35 -2.29
C PHE A 84 -1.04 15.68 -1.56
N GLU A 85 -1.45 16.94 -1.54
CA GLU A 85 -2.69 17.36 -0.88
C GLU A 85 -3.92 16.76 -1.58
N ALA A 86 -3.98 16.89 -2.91
CA ALA A 86 -5.04 16.27 -3.71
C ALA A 86 -5.03 14.73 -3.55
N ALA A 87 -3.83 14.13 -3.51
CA ALA A 87 -3.70 12.70 -3.33
C ALA A 87 -4.16 12.23 -1.95
N ALA A 88 -3.85 12.98 -0.89
CA ALA A 88 -4.29 12.70 0.47
C ALA A 88 -5.82 12.72 0.57
N PHE A 89 -6.50 13.67 -0.09
CA PHE A 89 -7.96 13.69 -0.17
C PHE A 89 -8.51 12.43 -0.86
N CYS A 90 -7.99 12.07 -2.04
CA CYS A 90 -8.42 10.88 -2.76
C CYS A 90 -8.24 9.59 -1.95
N LEU A 91 -7.09 9.46 -1.29
CA LEU A 91 -6.79 8.30 -0.45
C LEU A 91 -7.73 8.26 0.75
N SER A 92 -8.02 9.40 1.39
CA SER A 92 -8.96 9.45 2.52
C SER A 92 -10.33 8.92 2.11
N GLU A 93 -10.84 9.33 0.95
CA GLU A 93 -12.13 8.84 0.43
C GLU A 93 -12.09 7.35 0.05
N ALA A 94 -11.03 6.90 -0.63
CA ALA A 94 -10.87 5.51 -1.06
C ALA A 94 -10.71 4.55 0.14
N LEU A 95 -10.03 4.99 1.19
CA LEU A 95 -9.72 4.18 2.37
C LEU A 95 -10.79 4.27 3.46
N ARG A 96 -11.79 5.17 3.34
CA ARG A 96 -12.83 5.41 4.36
C ARG A 96 -13.59 4.16 4.82
N SER A 97 -13.75 3.17 3.94
CA SER A 97 -14.47 1.93 4.23
C SER A 97 -13.58 0.77 4.68
N ILE A 98 -12.26 0.98 4.72
CA ILE A 98 -11.29 -0.06 5.07
C ILE A 98 -11.05 0.00 6.57
N ALA A 99 -11.34 -1.10 7.26
CA ALA A 99 -11.03 -1.23 8.66
C ALA A 99 -9.51 -1.30 8.88
N ALA A 100 -9.02 -0.66 9.93
CA ALA A 100 -7.65 -0.86 10.39
C ALA A 100 -7.43 -2.34 10.73
N PHE A 101 -6.26 -2.87 10.38
CA PHE A 101 -5.91 -4.26 10.60
C PHE A 101 -4.54 -4.39 11.28
N PRO A 102 -4.31 -5.45 12.06
CA PRO A 102 -2.99 -5.71 12.63
C PRO A 102 -2.01 -6.09 11.52
N ALA A 103 -0.93 -5.33 11.43
CA ALA A 103 0.22 -5.60 10.58
C ALA A 103 1.31 -6.31 11.40
N THR A 104 1.83 -7.42 10.87
CA THR A 104 3.00 -8.11 11.44
C THR A 104 4.13 -8.09 10.42
N LEU A 105 5.30 -7.60 10.82
CA LEU A 105 6.52 -7.75 10.04
C LEU A 105 7.16 -9.08 10.43
N GLY A 106 6.99 -10.06 9.54
CA GLY A 106 7.35 -11.44 9.79
C GLY A 106 8.80 -11.74 9.42
N ARG A 107 8.97 -12.75 8.56
CA ARG A 107 10.27 -13.31 8.26
C ARG A 107 11.10 -12.35 7.40
N MET A 108 12.41 -12.37 7.63
CA MET A 108 13.35 -11.79 6.69
C MET A 108 13.33 -12.63 5.41
N GLN A 109 13.10 -11.96 4.29
CA GLN A 109 13.16 -12.53 2.96
C GLN A 109 14.20 -11.78 2.14
N ALA A 110 14.72 -12.40 1.09
CA ALA A 110 15.67 -11.78 0.19
C ALA A 110 15.52 -12.28 -1.24
N PHE A 111 15.77 -11.39 -2.20
CA PHE A 111 15.83 -11.73 -3.62
C PHE A 111 17.05 -11.04 -4.23
N ARG A 112 17.70 -11.74 -5.17
CA ARG A 112 18.89 -11.27 -5.85
C ARG A 112 18.49 -10.61 -7.16
N HIS A 113 18.97 -9.39 -7.38
CA HIS A 113 18.87 -8.71 -8.68
C HIS A 113 20.01 -9.13 -9.60
N SER A 114 21.17 -9.47 -9.03
CA SER A 114 22.34 -9.95 -9.76
C SER A 114 23.29 -10.71 -8.83
N LYS A 115 24.43 -11.19 -9.36
CA LYS A 115 25.48 -11.82 -8.55
C LYS A 115 26.01 -10.92 -7.42
N LYS A 116 25.95 -9.59 -7.60
CA LYS A 116 26.48 -8.59 -6.66
C LYS A 116 25.41 -7.75 -5.97
N SER A 117 24.13 -7.94 -6.29
CA SER A 117 23.03 -7.11 -5.78
C SER A 117 21.89 -7.97 -5.25
N MET A 118 21.43 -7.63 -4.05
CA MET A 118 20.37 -8.30 -3.32
C MET A 118 19.58 -7.28 -2.53
N THR A 119 18.27 -7.48 -2.43
CA THR A 119 17.40 -6.76 -1.50
C THR A 119 16.94 -7.74 -0.44
N ALA A 120 17.05 -7.36 0.82
CA ALA A 120 16.43 -8.04 1.95
C ALA A 120 15.27 -7.18 2.47
N TRP A 121 14.17 -7.80 2.90
CA TRP A 121 13.02 -7.13 3.47
C TRP A 121 12.33 -8.01 4.53
N LEU A 122 11.58 -7.37 5.43
CA LEU A 122 10.67 -8.07 6.31
C LEU A 122 9.33 -8.26 5.61
N GLU A 123 8.84 -9.49 5.54
CA GLU A 123 7.56 -9.81 4.91
C GLU A 123 6.40 -9.19 5.70
N PRO A 124 5.60 -8.29 5.09
CA PRO A 124 4.41 -7.77 5.73
C PRO A 124 3.27 -8.79 5.68
N ALA A 125 2.88 -9.29 6.83
CA ALA A 125 1.72 -10.16 6.99
C ALA A 125 0.56 -9.38 7.63
N ALA A 126 -0.65 -9.76 7.26
CA ALA A 126 -1.89 -9.27 7.88
C ALA A 126 -2.91 -10.41 7.89
N ALA A 127 -3.76 -10.44 8.92
CA ALA A 127 -4.93 -11.28 8.90
C ALA A 127 -5.86 -10.86 7.74
N GLU A 128 -6.58 -11.84 7.18
CA GLU A 128 -7.68 -11.61 6.23
C GLU A 128 -7.31 -10.81 4.97
N GLY A 129 -6.02 -10.78 4.60
CA GLY A 129 -5.57 -10.10 3.39
C GLY A 129 -5.62 -8.57 3.46
N GLY A 130 -5.52 -7.98 4.66
CA GLY A 130 -5.58 -6.52 4.86
C GLY A 130 -4.64 -5.72 3.95
N TRP A 131 -3.42 -6.23 3.70
CA TRP A 131 -2.48 -5.61 2.77
C TRP A 131 -2.97 -5.59 1.32
N GLN A 132 -3.60 -6.67 0.86
CA GLN A 132 -4.14 -6.79 -0.49
C GLN A 132 -5.34 -5.85 -0.68
N VAL A 133 -6.22 -5.76 0.33
CA VAL A 133 -7.36 -4.84 0.32
C VAL A 133 -6.87 -3.38 0.29
N LEU A 134 -5.90 -3.03 1.14
CA LEU A 134 -5.28 -1.70 1.16
C LEU A 134 -4.64 -1.36 -0.19
N PHE A 135 -3.82 -2.28 -0.73
CA PHE A 135 -3.16 -2.09 -2.01
C PHE A 135 -4.17 -1.87 -3.14
N GLU A 136 -5.21 -2.69 -3.21
CA GLU A 136 -6.20 -2.61 -4.27
C GLU A 136 -6.99 -1.30 -4.21
N ALA A 137 -7.38 -0.86 -3.02
CA ALA A 137 -8.07 0.42 -2.86
C ALA A 137 -7.21 1.61 -3.29
N CYS A 138 -5.94 1.63 -2.90
CA CYS A 138 -4.99 2.66 -3.34
C CYS A 138 -4.77 2.61 -4.85
N ARG A 139 -4.63 1.42 -5.44
CA ARG A 139 -4.42 1.20 -6.88
C ARG A 139 -5.63 1.59 -7.73
N VAL A 140 -6.85 1.42 -7.22
CA VAL A 140 -8.06 1.88 -7.93
C VAL A 140 -8.16 3.41 -7.94
N ALA A 141 -7.60 4.08 -6.92
CA ALA A 141 -7.57 5.53 -6.84
C ALA A 141 -6.47 6.18 -7.72
N PHE A 142 -5.38 5.47 -8.11
CA PHE A 142 -4.19 6.03 -8.80
C PHE A 142 -3.50 5.08 -9.81
#